data_AF-K7FDD9-F1
#
_entry.id   AF-K7FDD9-F1
#
_cell.length_a   1.000
_cell.length_b   1.000
_cell.length_c   1.000
_cell.angle_alpha   90.00
_cell.angle_beta   90.00
_cell.angle_gamma   90.00
#
_symmetry.space_group_name_H-M   'P 1'
#
loop_
_entity.id
_entity.type
_entity.pdbx_description
1 polymer ?
#
loop_
_entity_poly.entity_id
_entity_poly.type
_entity_poly.pdbx_seq_one_letter_code
_entity_poly.pdbx_strand_id
1 'polypeptide(L)'
;MEQMPYGLIDSIIPYLGHREAVNGIYYGKAIFLFLNNAGGDNITEVTLDHWRKQKEREEIPLRDLQSMLSAEIFNNKNSGFWNSKLIQKNLVDYFIPFLPLEYKHVKECIREELRYQGHQEDEDLIIKIALEMSDYPNDDRIYSSKGCKTVTSKVNLNT
;
A
#
# COMPACT_ATOMS: atom_id res chain seq x y z
N MET A 1 -8.91 -6.70 0.46
CA MET A 1 -9.09 -7.93 1.28
C MET A 1 -10.01 -7.73 2.49
N GLU A 2 -10.13 -6.53 3.07
CA GLU A 2 -11.03 -6.23 4.20
C GLU A 2 -12.53 -6.45 3.91
N GLN A 3 -12.93 -6.40 2.64
CA GLN A 3 -14.32 -6.64 2.20
C GLN A 3 -14.52 -8.07 1.65
N MET A 4 -13.51 -8.94 1.73
CA MET A 4 -13.64 -10.31 1.25
C MET A 4 -14.48 -11.13 2.24
N PRO A 5 -15.53 -11.85 1.79
CA PRO A 5 -16.29 -12.73 2.67
C PRO A 5 -15.41 -13.78 3.33
N TYR A 6 -15.69 -14.07 4.60
CA TYR A 6 -15.01 -15.14 5.34
C TYR A 6 -15.09 -16.47 4.59
N GLY A 7 -13.97 -17.19 4.50
CA GLY A 7 -13.87 -18.49 3.83
C GLY A 7 -13.74 -18.44 2.30
N LEU A 8 -13.93 -17.29 1.64
CA LEU A 8 -13.71 -17.19 0.19
C LEU A 8 -12.23 -17.46 -0.15
N ILE A 9 -11.31 -16.96 0.67
CA ILE A 9 -9.87 -17.18 0.46
C ILE A 9 -9.49 -18.67 0.57
N ASP A 10 -10.21 -19.45 1.37
CA ASP A 10 -9.93 -20.89 1.52
C ASP A 10 -10.25 -21.67 0.25
N SER A 11 -11.16 -21.16 -0.60
CA SER A 11 -11.52 -21.78 -1.88
C SER A 11 -10.38 -21.76 -2.90
N ILE A 12 -9.44 -20.81 -2.79
CA ILE A 12 -8.33 -20.67 -3.72
C ILE A 12 -7.03 -21.34 -3.25
N ILE A 13 -6.99 -21.80 -1.99
CA ILE A 13 -5.79 -22.43 -1.39
C ILE A 13 -5.23 -23.60 -2.20
N PRO A 14 -6.03 -24.51 -2.78
CA PRO A 14 -5.49 -25.60 -3.59
C PRO A 14 -4.61 -25.12 -4.75
N TYR A 15 -4.86 -23.92 -5.29
CA TYR A 15 -4.12 -23.36 -6.42
C TYR A 15 -2.85 -22.59 -6.01
N LEU A 16 -2.71 -22.25 -4.73
CA LEU A 16 -1.52 -21.59 -4.16
C LEU A 16 -0.42 -22.59 -3.77
N GLY A 17 -0.77 -23.88 -3.71
CA GLY A 17 0.15 -24.95 -3.34
C GLY A 17 1.20 -25.19 -4.43
N HIS A 18 2.46 -25.36 -4.00
CA HIS A 18 3.60 -25.42 -4.92
C HIS A 18 3.81 -26.77 -5.63
N ARG A 19 3.08 -27.84 -5.25
CA ARG A 19 3.49 -29.22 -5.55
C ARG A 19 2.42 -30.17 -6.08
N GLU A 20 1.15 -29.77 -6.12
CA GLU A 20 0.06 -30.67 -6.51
C GLU A 20 -0.71 -30.11 -7.70
N ALA A 21 -1.02 -30.97 -8.68
CA ALA A 21 -1.90 -30.62 -9.76
C ALA A 21 -3.35 -30.62 -9.25
N VAL A 22 -4.08 -29.53 -9.47
CA VAL A 22 -5.51 -29.46 -9.15
C VAL A 22 -6.28 -29.85 -10.41
N ASN A 23 -7.05 -30.95 -10.34
CA ASN A 23 -7.78 -31.50 -11.49
C ASN A 23 -6.88 -31.74 -12.73
N GLY A 24 -5.64 -32.16 -12.52
CA GLY A 24 -4.66 -32.40 -13.58
C GLY A 24 -3.95 -31.15 -14.11
N ILE A 25 -4.21 -29.96 -13.57
CA ILE A 25 -3.58 -28.70 -13.96
C ILE A 25 -2.55 -28.26 -12.91
N TYR A 26 -1.33 -27.95 -13.36
CA TYR A 26 -0.26 -27.45 -12.51
C TYR A 26 -0.22 -25.92 -12.47
N TYR A 27 -0.35 -25.35 -11.28
CA TYR A 27 -0.42 -23.89 -11.05
C TYR A 27 0.92 -23.27 -10.60
N GLY A 28 2.02 -24.03 -10.49
CA GLY A 28 3.30 -23.49 -9.99
C GLY A 28 4.00 -22.49 -10.90
N LYS A 29 3.38 -22.07 -12.01
CA LYS A 29 3.81 -20.94 -12.85
C LYS A 29 2.90 -19.71 -12.73
N ALA A 30 1.80 -19.81 -11.99
CA ALA A 30 0.89 -18.70 -11.76
C ALA A 30 1.43 -17.78 -10.66
N ILE A 31 1.14 -16.49 -10.77
CA ILE A 31 1.47 -15.48 -9.77
C ILE A 31 0.16 -15.00 -9.14
N PHE A 32 0.10 -15.00 -7.82
CA PHE A 32 -1.04 -14.50 -7.06
C PHE A 32 -0.64 -13.23 -6.31
N LEU A 33 -1.34 -12.13 -6.57
CA LEU A 33 -1.11 -10.84 -5.92
C LEU A 33 -2.31 -10.52 -5.02
N PHE A 34 -2.04 -10.33 -3.73
CA PHE A 34 -3.04 -9.93 -2.75
C PHE A 34 -2.84 -8.47 -2.35
N LEU A 35 -3.86 -7.65 -2.57
CA LEU A 35 -3.84 -6.23 -2.21
C LEU A 35 -4.68 -5.98 -0.96
N ASN A 36 -4.05 -5.40 0.07
CA ASN A 36 -4.67 -5.13 1.35
C ASN A 36 -4.14 -3.82 1.96
N ASN A 37 -4.97 -3.11 2.72
CA ASN A 37 -4.57 -1.94 3.49
C ASN A 37 -4.28 -2.28 4.97
N ALA A 38 -4.55 -3.52 5.41
CA ALA A 38 -4.27 -3.95 6.78
C ALA A 38 -2.80 -3.71 7.16
N GLY A 39 -2.60 -3.17 8.36
CA GLY A 39 -1.29 -2.76 8.87
C GLY A 39 -0.78 -1.42 8.33
N GLY A 40 -1.59 -0.70 7.53
CA GLY A 40 -1.24 0.63 7.02
C GLY A 40 -0.98 1.65 8.12
N ASP A 41 -1.75 1.63 9.20
CA ASP A 41 -1.55 2.52 10.36
C ASP A 41 -0.20 2.24 11.05
N ASN A 42 0.15 0.96 11.24
CA ASN A 42 1.43 0.57 11.84
C ASN A 42 2.63 0.97 10.94
N ILE A 43 2.52 0.77 9.62
CA ILE A 43 3.55 1.25 8.67
C ILE A 43 3.71 2.77 8.84
N THR A 44 2.60 3.49 8.90
CA THR A 44 2.60 4.95 9.05
C THR A 44 3.29 5.37 10.34
N GLU A 45 3.00 4.69 11.46
CA GLU A 45 3.67 4.93 12.74
C GLU A 45 5.19 4.74 12.66
N VAL A 46 5.65 3.63 12.05
CA VAL A 46 7.09 3.39 11.85
C VAL A 46 7.74 4.50 11.02
N THR A 47 7.08 4.93 9.93
CA THR A 47 7.60 6.02 9.09
C THR A 47 7.62 7.36 9.83
N LEU A 48 6.63 7.64 10.68
CA LEU A 48 6.62 8.84 11.52
C LEU A 48 7.73 8.82 12.57
N ASP A 49 7.99 7.68 13.20
CA ASP A 49 9.06 7.55 14.18
C ASP A 49 10.44 7.76 13.53
N HIS A 50 10.66 7.24 12.33
CA HIS A 50 11.87 7.52 11.55
C HIS A 50 12.03 9.01 11.24
N TRP A 51 10.96 9.65 10.77
CA TRP A 51 10.97 11.07 10.48
C TRP A 51 11.27 11.92 11.73
N ARG A 52 10.64 11.60 12.87
CA ARG A 52 10.89 12.28 14.17
C ARG A 52 12.32 12.13 14.64
N LYS A 53 12.95 11.00 14.32
CA LYS A 53 14.37 10.72 14.59
C LYS A 53 15.31 11.30 13.54
N GLN A 54 14.80 12.09 12.60
CA GLN A 54 15.56 12.71 11.51
C GLN A 54 16.32 11.68 10.67
N LYS A 55 15.77 10.48 10.54
CA LYS A 55 16.30 9.43 9.67
C LYS A 55 15.69 9.53 8.29
N GLU A 56 16.45 9.12 7.28
CA GLU A 56 15.90 9.03 5.93
C GLU A 56 14.85 7.93 5.84
N ARG A 57 13.87 8.13 4.96
CA ARG A 57 12.81 7.15 4.67
C ARG A 57 13.43 5.84 4.17
N GLU A 58 14.49 5.95 3.38
CA GLU A 58 15.22 4.86 2.75
C GLU A 58 16.01 4.00 3.77
N GLU A 59 16.20 4.49 4.99
CA GLU A 59 16.81 3.74 6.09
C GLU A 59 15.85 2.75 6.77
N ILE A 60 14.54 2.77 6.45
CA ILE A 60 13.56 1.88 7.07
C ILE A 60 13.81 0.43 6.63
N PRO A 61 14.18 -0.48 7.55
CA PRO A 61 14.47 -1.86 7.16
C PRO A 61 13.22 -2.61 6.74
N LEU A 62 13.23 -3.22 5.55
CA LEU A 62 12.12 -4.03 5.03
C LEU A 62 11.71 -5.15 6.00
N ARG A 63 12.70 -5.78 6.67
CA ARG A 63 12.47 -6.88 7.60
C ARG A 63 11.58 -6.47 8.79
N ASP A 64 11.73 -5.24 9.26
CA ASP A 64 10.99 -4.75 10.43
C ASP A 64 9.51 -4.57 10.06
N LEU A 65 9.25 -3.98 8.89
CA LEU A 65 7.91 -3.85 8.33
C LEU A 65 7.27 -5.21 8.04
N GLN A 66 8.02 -6.15 7.45
CA GLN A 66 7.49 -7.48 7.13
C GLN A 66 7.11 -8.27 8.38
N SER A 67 7.94 -8.23 9.42
CA SER A 67 7.68 -8.94 10.68
C SER A 67 6.44 -8.37 11.38
N MET A 68 6.30 -7.05 11.39
CA MET A 68 5.14 -6.35 11.94
C MET A 68 3.86 -6.64 11.15
N LEU A 69 3.90 -6.53 9.81
CA LEU A 69 2.75 -6.79 8.95
C LEU A 69 2.27 -8.22 9.03
N SER A 70 3.22 -9.16 9.09
CA SER A 70 2.92 -10.55 9.36
C SER A 70 2.07 -10.64 10.63
N ALA A 71 2.58 -10.18 11.78
CA ALA A 71 1.86 -10.24 13.05
C ALA A 71 0.48 -9.57 13.01
N GLU A 72 0.33 -8.42 12.35
CA GLU A 72 -0.94 -7.71 12.25
C GLU A 72 -1.97 -8.49 11.43
N ILE A 73 -1.58 -9.02 10.27
CA ILE A 73 -2.47 -9.82 9.43
C ILE A 73 -2.82 -11.14 10.15
N PHE A 74 -1.90 -11.73 10.90
CA PHE A 74 -2.15 -12.90 11.75
C PHE A 74 -3.18 -12.61 12.85
N ASN A 75 -3.18 -11.41 13.45
CA ASN A 75 -3.96 -11.06 14.64
C ASN A 75 -5.28 -10.31 14.36
N ASN A 76 -5.43 -9.73 13.17
CA ASN A 76 -6.58 -8.90 12.84
C ASN A 76 -7.81 -9.75 12.51
N LYS A 77 -8.73 -9.82 13.48
CA LYS A 77 -9.99 -10.58 13.42
C LYS A 77 -10.94 -10.18 12.29
N ASN A 78 -10.81 -8.97 11.78
CA ASN A 78 -11.67 -8.40 10.74
C ASN A 78 -11.09 -8.59 9.34
N SER A 79 -9.89 -9.16 9.20
CA SER A 79 -9.33 -9.45 7.89
C SER A 79 -9.89 -10.76 7.33
N GLY A 80 -10.11 -10.85 6.02
CA GLY A 80 -10.47 -12.11 5.35
C GLY A 80 -9.40 -13.20 5.46
N PHE A 81 -8.21 -12.86 5.98
CA PHE A 81 -7.14 -13.79 6.30
C PHE A 81 -7.20 -14.33 7.73
N TRP A 82 -7.98 -13.70 8.61
CA TRP A 82 -8.13 -14.14 9.99
C TRP A 82 -8.58 -15.60 10.02
N ASN A 83 -7.80 -16.43 10.69
CA ASN A 83 -8.04 -17.87 10.80
C ASN A 83 -8.10 -18.63 9.45
N SER A 84 -7.70 -18.00 8.34
CA SER A 84 -7.64 -18.66 7.03
C SER A 84 -6.52 -19.70 7.00
N LYS A 85 -6.75 -20.79 6.26
CA LYS A 85 -5.74 -21.84 6.09
C LYS A 85 -4.53 -21.35 5.26
N LEU A 86 -4.68 -20.23 4.54
CA LEU A 86 -3.63 -19.64 3.71
C LEU A 86 -2.44 -19.19 4.57
N ILE A 87 -2.74 -18.51 5.67
CA ILE A 87 -1.75 -18.01 6.61
C ILE A 87 -1.21 -19.14 7.50
N GLN A 88 -2.07 -20.06 7.96
CA GLN A 88 -1.62 -21.21 8.75
C GLN A 88 -0.65 -22.12 7.98
N LYS A 89 -0.75 -22.14 6.65
CA LYS A 89 0.13 -22.91 5.75
C LYS A 89 1.30 -22.11 5.20
N ASN A 90 1.51 -20.86 5.64
CA ASN A 90 2.54 -19.95 5.13
C ASN A 90 2.57 -19.88 3.58
N LEU A 91 1.41 -19.74 2.94
CA LEU A 91 1.31 -19.69 1.47
C LEU A 91 1.62 -18.31 0.88
N VAL A 92 1.94 -17.32 1.72
CA VAL A 92 2.43 -16.02 1.27
C VAL A 92 3.95 -16.05 1.28
N ASP A 93 4.56 -15.91 0.11
CA ASP A 93 6.02 -15.90 -0.02
C ASP A 93 6.63 -14.59 0.50
N TYR A 94 6.01 -13.45 0.19
CA TYR A 94 6.52 -12.13 0.55
C TYR A 94 5.41 -11.16 0.92
N PHE A 95 5.63 -10.40 1.99
CA PHE A 95 4.86 -9.19 2.31
C PHE A 95 5.61 -7.98 1.74
N ILE A 96 4.92 -7.17 0.93
CA ILE A 96 5.49 -5.98 0.29
C ILE A 96 4.80 -4.75 0.89
N PRO A 97 5.43 -4.02 1.82
CA PRO A 97 4.85 -2.82 2.43
C PRO A 97 4.86 -1.64 1.44
N PHE A 98 3.78 -0.87 1.45
CA PHE A 98 3.68 0.41 0.76
C PHE A 98 3.69 1.53 1.80
N LEU A 99 4.72 2.36 1.75
CA LEU A 99 4.89 3.48 2.68
C LEU A 99 4.02 4.68 2.29
N PRO A 100 3.52 5.48 3.26
CA PRO A 100 2.80 6.72 2.98
C PRO A 100 3.61 7.68 2.09
N LEU A 101 2.91 8.43 1.24
CA LEU A 101 3.56 9.34 0.30
C LEU A 101 3.78 10.71 0.93
N GLU A 102 5.05 11.11 1.02
CA GLU A 102 5.46 12.48 1.38
C GLU A 102 5.11 13.50 0.31
N TYR A 103 5.09 14.78 0.70
CA TYR A 103 4.94 15.93 -0.19
C TYR A 103 5.74 15.83 -1.51
N LYS A 104 7.02 15.43 -1.44
CA LYS A 104 7.88 15.28 -2.63
C LYS A 104 7.32 14.26 -3.63
N HIS A 105 6.77 13.15 -3.16
CA HIS A 105 6.19 12.12 -4.03
C HIS A 105 4.87 12.59 -4.65
N VAL A 106 4.07 13.33 -3.90
CA VAL A 106 2.81 13.90 -4.40
C VAL A 106 3.09 14.92 -5.50
N LYS A 107 4.15 15.74 -5.38
CA LYS A 107 4.60 16.62 -6.47
C LYS A 107 4.87 15.85 -7.76
N GLU A 108 5.57 14.71 -7.68
CA GLU A 108 5.83 13.90 -8.88
C GLU A 108 4.55 13.35 -9.50
N CYS A 109 3.59 12.90 -8.68
CA CYS A 109 2.29 12.47 -9.20
C CYS A 109 1.54 13.59 -9.92
N ILE A 110 1.59 14.82 -9.39
CA ILE A 110 0.95 15.97 -10.02
C ILE A 110 1.63 16.33 -11.35
N ARG A 111 2.97 16.30 -11.40
CA ARG A 111 3.71 16.51 -12.66
C ARG A 111 3.33 15.50 -13.72
N GLU A 112 3.25 14.23 -13.34
CA GLU A 112 2.89 13.17 -14.28
C GLU A 112 1.44 13.30 -14.75
N GLU A 113 0.51 13.68 -13.87
CA GLU A 113 -0.87 13.96 -14.26
C GLU A 113 -0.97 15.16 -15.22
N LEU A 114 -0.26 16.27 -14.95
CA LEU A 114 -0.24 17.43 -15.84
C LEU A 114 0.28 17.05 -17.24
N ARG A 115 1.39 16.28 -17.30
CA ARG A 115 1.94 15.76 -18.56
C ARG A 115 0.94 14.87 -19.29
N TYR A 116 0.30 13.96 -18.57
CA TYR A 116 -0.70 13.04 -19.12
C TYR A 116 -1.89 13.80 -19.73
N GLN A 117 -2.31 14.90 -19.11
CA GLN A 117 -3.38 15.78 -19.61
C GLN A 117 -2.91 16.78 -20.67
N GLY A 118 -1.61 16.84 -21.00
CA GLY A 118 -1.05 17.78 -21.97
C GLY A 118 -0.96 19.23 -21.48
N HIS A 119 -1.07 19.45 -20.17
CA HIS A 119 -0.84 20.75 -19.55
C HIS A 119 0.65 21.04 -19.38
N GLN A 120 1.02 22.32 -19.36
CA GLN A 120 2.38 22.70 -19.01
C GLN A 120 2.62 22.53 -17.51
N GLU A 121 3.84 22.14 -17.16
CA GLU A 121 4.27 22.07 -15.76
C GLU A 121 4.42 23.49 -15.20
N ASP A 122 3.46 23.88 -14.37
CA ASP A 122 3.53 25.09 -13.56
C ASP A 122 3.92 24.70 -12.12
N GLU A 123 5.15 25.03 -11.71
CA GLU A 123 5.67 24.69 -10.39
C GLU A 123 4.87 25.35 -9.25
N ASP A 124 4.32 26.55 -9.43
CA ASP A 124 3.52 27.21 -8.40
C ASP A 124 2.19 26.47 -8.19
N LEU A 125 1.57 26.02 -9.29
CA LEU A 125 0.38 25.17 -9.25
C LEU A 125 0.69 23.82 -8.58
N ILE A 126 1.79 23.16 -8.96
CA ILE A 126 2.20 21.87 -8.40
C ILE A 126 2.42 22.00 -6.89
N ILE A 127 3.14 23.04 -6.44
CA ILE A 127 3.39 23.31 -5.02
C ILE A 127 2.07 23.53 -4.28
N LYS A 128 1.17 24.34 -4.84
CA LYS A 128 -0.13 24.63 -4.23
C LYS A 128 -0.95 23.35 -4.04
N ILE A 129 -1.09 22.52 -5.08
CA ILE A 129 -1.86 21.27 -5.01
C ILE A 129 -1.20 20.29 -4.03
N ALA A 130 0.13 20.13 -4.09
CA ALA A 130 0.85 19.23 -3.20
C ALA A 130 0.70 19.65 -1.73
N LEU A 131 0.75 20.95 -1.42
CA LEU A 131 0.52 21.47 -0.07
C LEU A 131 -0.90 21.17 0.41
N GLU A 132 -1.92 21.34 -0.45
CA GLU A 132 -3.30 20.97 -0.10
C GLU A 132 -3.48 19.47 0.16
N MET A 133 -2.71 18.62 -0.53
CA MET A 133 -2.82 17.17 -0.45
C MET A 133 -2.00 16.54 0.68
N SER A 134 -0.95 17.21 1.16
CA SER A 134 -0.19 16.81 2.35
C SER A 134 -0.90 17.32 3.60
N ASP A 135 -1.58 16.42 4.30
CA ASP A 135 -2.54 16.72 5.37
C ASP A 135 -2.30 15.92 6.66
N TYR A 136 -1.29 15.05 6.70
CA TYR A 136 -1.07 14.14 7.84
C TYR A 136 0.40 14.09 8.31
N PRO A 137 0.67 14.08 9.63
CA PRO A 137 -0.26 14.38 10.72
C PRO A 137 -0.66 15.87 10.65
N ASN A 138 -1.74 16.27 11.34
CA ASN A 138 -2.32 17.61 11.21
C ASN A 138 -1.31 18.75 11.48
N ASP A 139 -0.38 18.54 12.40
CA ASP A 139 0.60 19.56 12.80
C ASP A 139 1.77 19.67 11.82
N ASP A 140 2.35 18.53 11.43
CA ASP A 140 3.58 18.49 10.62
C ASP A 140 3.31 18.37 9.10
N ARG A 141 2.12 17.88 8.71
CA ARG A 141 1.64 17.74 7.31
C ARG A 141 2.67 17.12 6.35
N ILE A 142 3.30 16.03 6.80
CA ILE A 142 4.41 15.36 6.12
C ILE A 142 3.93 14.49 4.96
N TYR A 143 2.84 13.76 5.20
CA TYR A 143 2.28 12.76 4.33
C TYR A 143 0.92 13.19 3.77
N SER A 144 0.53 12.59 2.65
CA SER A 144 -0.83 12.65 2.14
C SER A 144 -1.65 11.46 2.59
N SER A 145 -2.77 11.72 3.28
CA SER A 145 -3.73 10.71 3.74
C SER A 145 -4.30 9.85 2.61
N LYS A 146 -4.37 10.41 1.39
CA LYS A 146 -4.90 9.75 0.19
C LYS A 146 -3.81 9.36 -0.82
N GLY A 147 -2.55 9.66 -0.53
CA GLY A 147 -1.46 9.54 -1.49
C GLY A 147 -1.82 10.27 -2.80
N CYS A 148 -1.62 9.60 -3.93
CA CYS A 148 -1.91 10.19 -5.24
C CYS A 148 -3.33 9.94 -5.77
N LYS A 149 -4.22 9.31 -4.99
CA LYS A 149 -5.54 8.86 -5.47
C LYS A 149 -6.44 10.00 -5.98
N THR A 150 -6.29 11.20 -5.44
CA THR A 150 -7.15 12.35 -5.77
C THR A 150 -6.44 13.40 -6.62
N VAL A 151 -5.22 13.13 -7.10
CA VAL A 151 -4.44 14.08 -7.90
C VAL A 151 -5.22 14.52 -9.14
N THR A 152 -5.75 13.57 -9.93
CA THR A 152 -6.56 13.86 -11.11
C THR A 152 -7.70 14.84 -10.84
N SER A 153 -8.44 14.67 -9.72
CA SER A 153 -9.54 15.58 -9.35
C SER A 153 -9.09 16.98 -8.93
N LYS A 154 -7.84 17.11 -8.45
CA LYS A 154 -7.24 18.37 -8.01
C LYS A 154 -6.54 19.11 -9.14
N VAL A 155 -6.02 18.36 -10.11
CA VAL A 155 -5.37 18.87 -11.33
C VAL A 155 -6.40 19.24 -12.39
N ASN A 156 -7.67 18.83 -12.26
CA ASN A 156 -8.77 19.31 -13.12
C ASN A 156 -8.91 20.85 -13.03
N LEU A 157 -8.08 21.52 -13.82
CA LEU A 157 -8.21 22.88 -14.25
C LEU A 157 -9.42 22.86 -15.18
N ASN A 158 -10.62 23.13 -14.66
CA ASN A 158 -11.81 23.26 -15.49
C ASN A 158 -11.45 24.10 -16.73
N THR A 159 -11.62 23.49 -17.89
CA THR A 159 -11.68 24.21 -19.17
C THR A 159 -13.02 24.94 -19.27
#